data_AF-A0AAD7AU12-F1
#
_entry.id   AF-A0AAD7AU12-F1
#
_cell.length_a   1.000
_cell.length_b   1.000
_cell.length_c   1.000
_cell.angle_alpha   90.00
_cell.angle_beta   90.00
_cell.angle_gamma   90.00
#
_symmetry.space_group_name_H-M   'P 1'
#
loop_
_entity.id
_entity.type
_entity.pdbx_description
1 polymer ?
#
loop_
_entity_poly.entity_id
_entity_poly.type
_entity_poly.pdbx_seq_one_letter_code
_entity_poly.pdbx_strand_id
1 'polypeptide(L)'
;MATIARSLQRLLPRQSAPPALKDHPASLYQVLSRTPNVVGKEIHQIRWSQKHISDSFWHVTRAQFKCNGTHGKAWGKLYWKGKLVTTGRDEPIRGGLKYKWKYGRSAAPTS
;
A
#
# COMPACT_ATOMS: atom_id res chain seq x y z
N MET A 1 17.21 -4.01 16.58
CA MET A 1 16.46 -2.90 17.22
C MET A 1 14.98 -2.89 16.79
N ALA A 2 14.18 -3.87 17.23
CA ALA A 2 12.75 -3.97 16.86
C ALA A 2 11.82 -4.30 18.05
N THR A 3 12.35 -4.33 19.27
CA THR A 3 11.67 -4.89 20.43
C THR A 3 10.67 -3.90 21.03
N ILE A 4 11.02 -2.61 21.11
CA ILE A 4 10.17 -1.58 21.73
C ILE A 4 8.92 -1.31 20.90
N ALA A 5 9.04 -1.16 19.58
CA ALA A 5 7.90 -0.88 18.70
C ALA A 5 6.84 -2.00 18.76
N ARG A 6 7.29 -3.27 18.81
CA ARG A 6 6.40 -4.43 18.87
C ARG A 6 5.72 -4.57 20.24
N SER A 7 6.42 -4.22 21.33
CA SER A 7 5.82 -4.15 22.68
C SER A 7 4.81 -3.01 22.79
N LEU A 8 5.13 -1.82 22.27
CA LEU A 8 4.23 -0.67 22.26
C LEU A 8 2.94 -0.99 21.48
N GLN A 9 3.05 -1.67 20.34
CA GLN A 9 1.90 -2.06 19.53
C GLN A 9 0.97 -3.07 20.21
N ARG A 10 1.47 -3.87 21.17
CA ARG A 10 0.65 -4.78 21.98
C ARG A 10 -0.12 -4.06 23.09
N LEU A 11 0.42 -2.94 23.58
CA LEU A 11 -0.17 -2.13 24.64
C LEU A 11 -1.24 -1.15 24.13
N LEU A 12 -1.22 -0.85 22.83
CA LEU A 12 -2.24 0.00 22.22
C LEU A 12 -3.54 -0.80 22.00
N PRO A 13 -4.70 -0.29 22.45
CA PRO A 13 -5.98 -0.96 22.23
C PRO A 13 -6.24 -1.11 20.73
N ARG A 14 -6.20 -2.35 20.24
CA ARG A 14 -6.28 -2.67 18.80
C ARG A 14 -7.56 -2.15 18.14
N GLN A 15 -8.64 -1.99 18.92
CA GLN A 15 -9.92 -1.45 18.45
C GLN A 15 -9.91 0.08 18.25
N SER A 16 -9.10 0.83 18.99
CA SER A 16 -9.05 2.30 18.94
C SER A 16 -7.73 2.86 18.39
N ALA A 17 -6.88 2.01 17.81
CA ALA A 17 -5.64 2.45 17.18
C ALA A 17 -5.93 3.50 16.08
N PRO A 18 -5.23 4.66 16.09
CA PRO A 18 -5.29 5.64 15.01
C PRO A 18 -5.09 5.00 13.63
N PRO A 19 -5.70 5.52 12.55
CA PRO A 19 -5.56 4.97 11.20
C PRO A 19 -4.10 4.73 10.76
N ALA A 20 -3.18 5.61 11.18
CA ALA A 20 -1.74 5.49 10.95
C ALA A 20 -1.12 4.19 11.50
N LEU A 21 -1.71 3.63 12.57
CA LEU A 21 -1.24 2.44 13.27
C LEU A 21 -2.00 1.16 12.86
N LYS A 22 -2.98 1.29 11.97
CA LYS A 22 -3.74 0.15 11.46
C LYS A 22 -2.99 -0.49 10.29
N ASP A 23 -2.56 -1.75 10.46
CA ASP A 23 -1.92 -2.57 9.39
C ASP A 23 -2.95 -3.44 8.63
N HIS A 24 -4.25 -3.20 8.79
CA HIS A 24 -5.24 -4.01 8.08
C HIS A 24 -5.32 -3.63 6.59
N PRO A 25 -5.48 -4.62 5.70
CA PRO A 25 -5.79 -4.41 4.29
C PRO A 25 -7.00 -3.51 4.07
N ALA A 26 -6.86 -2.47 3.24
CA ALA A 26 -7.96 -1.57 2.87
C ALA A 26 -7.87 -1.17 1.39
N SER A 27 -8.77 -0.29 0.95
CA SER A 27 -8.66 0.30 -0.40
C SER A 27 -7.35 1.09 -0.55
N LEU A 28 -6.93 1.31 -1.80
CA LEU A 28 -5.71 2.06 -2.12
C LEU A 28 -5.66 3.40 -1.40
N TYR A 29 -6.75 4.17 -1.46
CA TYR A 29 -6.80 5.51 -0.90
C TYR A 29 -6.77 5.50 0.63
N GLN A 30 -7.45 4.53 1.25
CA GLN A 30 -7.43 4.38 2.71
C GLN A 30 -6.07 3.92 3.23
N VAL A 31 -5.30 3.17 2.44
CA VAL A 31 -3.92 2.80 2.81
C VAL A 31 -2.99 3.99 2.62
N LEU A 32 -3.11 4.70 1.49
CA LEU A 32 -2.28 5.86 1.19
C LEU A 32 -2.52 7.03 2.14
N SER A 33 -3.77 7.30 2.52
CA SER A 33 -4.13 8.40 3.43
C SER A 33 -3.68 8.21 4.89
N ARG A 34 -3.11 7.04 5.26
CA ARG A 34 -2.56 6.79 6.60
C ARG A 34 -1.24 7.52 6.86
N THR A 35 -0.55 7.97 5.81
CA THR A 35 0.74 8.65 5.91
C THR A 35 0.66 10.02 5.24
N PRO A 36 1.26 11.06 5.83
CA PRO A 36 1.29 12.40 5.26
C PRO A 36 2.10 12.47 3.96
N ASN A 37 3.10 11.61 3.78
CA ASN A 37 3.89 11.55 2.56
C ASN A 37 3.79 10.16 1.89
N VAL A 38 3.12 10.15 0.74
CA VAL A 38 2.86 8.95 -0.06
C VAL A 38 3.78 8.82 -1.27
N VAL A 39 4.45 9.90 -1.64
CA VAL A 39 5.34 9.93 -2.81
C VAL A 39 6.59 9.09 -2.48
N GLY A 40 7.01 8.27 -3.43
CA GLY A 40 8.13 7.35 -3.29
C GLY A 40 7.79 6.03 -2.58
N LYS A 41 6.56 5.86 -2.09
CA LYS A 41 6.15 4.62 -1.41
C LYS A 41 5.85 3.52 -2.43
N GLU A 42 6.20 2.30 -2.07
CA GLU A 42 5.83 1.09 -2.81
C GLU A 42 4.54 0.52 -2.25
N ILE A 43 3.62 0.10 -3.12
CA ILE A 43 2.36 -0.52 -2.71
C ILE A 43 1.97 -1.62 -3.68
N HIS A 44 1.35 -2.69 -3.19
CA HIS A 44 0.89 -3.80 -4.02
C HIS A 44 -0.55 -4.19 -3.71
N GLN A 45 -1.18 -4.87 -4.67
CA GLN A 45 -2.45 -5.54 -4.44
C GLN A 45 -2.16 -6.85 -3.71
N ILE A 46 -2.83 -7.10 -2.59
CA ILE A 46 -2.58 -8.30 -1.77
C ILE A 46 -2.82 -9.60 -2.56
N ARG A 47 -3.75 -9.56 -3.53
CA ARG A 47 -4.01 -10.70 -4.41
C ARG A 47 -2.80 -11.12 -5.25
N TRP A 48 -1.82 -10.24 -5.46
CA TRP A 48 -0.59 -10.61 -6.19
C TRP A 48 0.23 -11.58 -5.35
N SER A 49 0.41 -11.29 -4.06
CA SER A 49 1.01 -12.21 -3.09
C SER A 49 0.26 -13.54 -3.02
N GLN A 50 -1.08 -13.50 -2.94
CA GLN A 50 -1.92 -14.73 -2.94
C GLN A 50 -1.80 -15.56 -4.23
N LYS A 51 -1.43 -14.94 -5.34
CA LYS A 51 -1.20 -15.60 -6.63
C LYS A 51 0.27 -15.95 -6.87
N HIS A 52 1.11 -15.89 -5.83
CA HIS A 52 2.55 -16.13 -5.92
C HIS A 52 3.25 -15.23 -6.96
N ILE A 53 2.70 -14.04 -7.21
CA ILE A 53 3.33 -13.02 -8.03
C ILE A 53 4.21 -12.20 -7.09
N SER A 54 5.50 -12.50 -7.07
CA SER A 54 6.50 -11.78 -6.27
C SER A 54 7.03 -10.54 -6.99
N ASP A 55 7.54 -9.60 -6.19
CA ASP A 55 8.24 -8.38 -6.62
C ASP A 55 7.43 -7.51 -7.61
N SER A 56 6.11 -7.54 -7.49
CA SER A 56 5.20 -6.67 -8.24
C SER A 56 4.64 -5.60 -7.30
N PHE A 57 4.77 -4.34 -7.70
CA PHE A 57 4.33 -3.19 -6.92
C PHE A 57 4.16 -1.96 -7.80
N TRP A 58 3.41 -0.99 -7.28
CA TRP A 58 3.36 0.36 -7.78
C TRP A 58 4.31 1.22 -6.95
N HIS A 59 5.17 1.96 -7.62
CA HIS A 59 5.91 3.06 -7.02
C HIS A 59 5.07 4.33 -7.15
N VAL A 60 4.52 4.81 -6.04
CA VAL A 60 3.57 5.93 -6.01
C VAL A 60 4.31 7.24 -6.22
N THR A 61 3.88 8.03 -7.21
CA THR A 61 4.49 9.33 -7.52
C THR A 61 3.58 10.50 -7.16
N ARG A 62 2.26 10.28 -7.17
CA ARG A 62 1.27 11.30 -6.83
C ARG A 62 0.00 10.67 -6.32
N ALA A 63 -0.66 11.32 -5.36
CA ALA A 63 -2.01 10.97 -4.95
C ALA A 63 -2.82 12.23 -4.66
N GLN A 64 -4.12 12.16 -4.92
CA GLN A 64 -5.11 13.17 -4.60
C GLN A 64 -6.26 12.48 -3.90
N PHE A 65 -6.47 12.82 -2.63
CA PHE A 65 -7.50 12.21 -1.79
C PHE A 65 -8.74 13.10 -1.72
N LYS A 66 -9.90 12.48 -1.56
CA LYS A 66 -11.17 13.13 -1.25
C LYS A 66 -11.95 12.28 -0.24
N CYS A 67 -13.05 12.83 0.29
CA CYS A 67 -13.92 12.12 1.25
C CYS A 67 -13.11 11.53 2.41
N ASN A 68 -12.27 12.37 3.05
CA ASN A 68 -11.40 11.99 4.17
C ASN A 68 -10.50 10.77 3.89
N GLY A 69 -9.94 10.68 2.68
CA GLY A 69 -8.99 9.62 2.34
C GLY A 69 -9.63 8.29 1.92
N THR A 70 -10.96 8.22 1.86
CA THR A 70 -11.65 6.99 1.40
C THR A 70 -11.66 6.83 -0.11
N HIS A 71 -11.58 7.95 -0.83
CA HIS A 71 -11.65 8.02 -2.29
C HIS A 71 -10.52 8.91 -2.82
N GLY A 72 -10.27 8.84 -4.12
CA GLY A 72 -9.25 9.69 -4.72
C GLY A 72 -8.81 9.24 -6.10
N LYS A 73 -7.64 9.71 -6.48
CA LYS A 73 -6.86 9.28 -7.64
C LYS A 73 -5.41 9.12 -7.19
N ALA A 74 -4.74 8.10 -7.69
CA ALA A 74 -3.32 7.88 -7.44
C ALA A 74 -2.63 7.52 -8.75
N TRP A 75 -1.37 7.94 -8.87
CA TRP A 75 -0.51 7.70 -10.01
C TRP A 75 0.81 7.11 -9.56
N GLY A 76 1.43 6.36 -10.45
CA GLY A 76 2.73 5.79 -10.18
C GLY A 76 3.31 5.05 -11.36
N LYS A 77 4.41 4.35 -11.10
CA LYS A 77 5.10 3.48 -12.04
C LYS A 77 4.90 2.03 -11.64
N LEU A 78 4.46 1.20 -12.56
CA LEU A 78 4.27 -0.22 -12.30
C LEU A 78 5.59 -0.97 -12.45
N TYR A 79 5.98 -1.65 -11.39
CA TYR A 79 6.98 -2.71 -11.41
C TYR A 79 6.26 -4.06 -11.40
N TRP A 80 6.59 -4.90 -12.38
CA TRP A 80 6.03 -6.23 -12.52
C TRP A 80 7.14 -7.25 -12.48
N LYS A 81 7.13 -8.12 -11.45
CA LYS A 81 8.20 -9.11 -11.22
C LYS A 81 9.60 -8.47 -11.27
N GLY A 82 9.75 -7.33 -10.60
CA GLY A 82 11.00 -6.55 -10.52
C GLY A 82 11.31 -5.68 -11.73
N LYS A 83 10.56 -5.78 -12.83
CA LYS A 83 10.81 -4.99 -14.05
C LYS A 83 9.89 -3.78 -14.13
N LEU A 84 10.44 -2.61 -14.41
CA LEU A 84 9.66 -1.42 -14.71
C LEU A 84 8.89 -1.64 -16.03
N VAL A 85 7.57 -1.62 -15.97
CA VAL A 85 6.69 -1.81 -17.15
C VAL A 85 6.14 -0.48 -17.66
N THR A 86 6.02 0.53 -16.80
CA THR A 86 5.63 1.88 -17.21
C THR A 86 6.76 2.53 -18.01
N THR A 87 6.56 2.74 -19.31
CA THR A 87 7.58 3.24 -20.25
C THR A 87 7.60 4.75 -20.42
N GLY A 88 6.62 5.46 -19.87
CA GLY A 88 6.47 6.91 -20.07
C GLY A 88 6.24 7.68 -18.77
N ARG A 89 5.27 8.60 -18.82
CA ARG A 89 4.82 9.36 -17.65
C ARG A 89 4.07 8.43 -16.68
N ASP A 90 3.90 8.92 -15.46
CA ASP A 90 3.19 8.18 -14.41
C ASP A 90 1.77 7.80 -14.83
N GLU A 91 1.42 6.54 -14.58
CA GLU A 91 0.13 5.98 -14.96
C GLU A 91 -0.87 6.02 -13.79
N PRO A 92 -2.18 6.17 -14.06
CA PRO A 92 -3.20 6.07 -13.02
C PRO A 92 -3.29 4.65 -12.47
N ILE A 93 -3.19 4.50 -11.15
CA ILE A 93 -3.31 3.22 -10.46
C ILE A 93 -4.78 2.79 -10.44
N ARG A 94 -5.11 1.76 -11.24
CA ARG A 94 -6.48 1.27 -11.38
C ARG A 94 -6.87 0.29 -10.27
N GLY A 95 -8.19 0.18 -10.02
CA GLY A 95 -8.74 -0.75 -9.04
C GLY A 95 -8.55 -0.31 -7.58
N GLY A 96 -8.36 0.99 -7.35
CA GLY A 96 -8.09 1.54 -6.02
C GLY A 96 -9.16 1.20 -4.97
N LEU A 97 -10.45 1.24 -5.36
CA LEU A 97 -11.58 0.86 -4.48
C LEU A 97 -11.91 -0.64 -4.54
N LYS A 98 -11.53 -1.32 -5.63
CA LYS A 98 -11.92 -2.71 -5.90
C LYS A 98 -11.09 -3.71 -5.10
N TYR A 99 -9.79 -3.45 -4.99
CA TYR A 99 -8.85 -4.40 -4.39
C TYR A 99 -8.41 -3.97 -3.00
N LYS A 100 -7.90 -4.94 -2.26
CA LYS A 100 -7.18 -4.70 -1.01
C LYS A 100 -5.71 -4.46 -1.30
N TRP A 101 -5.17 -3.41 -0.70
CA TRP A 101 -3.81 -2.92 -0.92
C TRP A 101 -2.99 -2.98 0.37
N LYS A 102 -1.67 -3.09 0.23
CA LYS A 102 -0.70 -3.04 1.33
C LYS A 102 0.60 -2.39 0.86
N TYR A 103 1.25 -1.65 1.75
CA TYR A 103 2.60 -1.12 1.50
C TYR A 103 3.62 -2.21 1.26
N GLY A 104 4.67 -1.86 0.52
CA GLY A 104 5.76 -2.74 0.12
C GLY A 104 5.44 -3.52 -1.15
N ARG A 105 6.28 -4.51 -1.41
CA ARG A 105 6.24 -5.34 -2.62
C ARG A 105 5.45 -6.62 -2.38
N SER A 106 4.86 -7.17 -3.42
CA SER A 106 4.23 -8.48 -3.31
C SER A 106 5.30 -9.56 -3.05
N ALA A 107 4.98 -10.49 -2.16
CA ALA A 107 5.83 -11.62 -1.83
C ALA A 107 4.98 -12.89 -1.83
N ALA A 108 5.55 -14.00 -2.27
CA ALA A 108 4.89 -15.29 -2.10
C ALA A 108 4.72 -15.56 -0.58
N PRO A 109 3.60 -16.14 -0.14
CA PRO A 109 3.49 -16.61 1.23
C PRO A 109 4.60 -17.65 1.44
N THR A 110 5.46 -17.42 2.43
CA THR A 110 6.43 -18.44 2.84
C THR A 110 5.63 -19.65 3.33
N SER A 111 5.80 -20.80 2.68
CA SER A 111 5.21 -22.09 3.07
C SER A 111 5.71 -22.54 4.44
#